data_AF-A0A935N399-F1
#
_entry.id   AF-A0A935N399-F1
#
_cell.length_a   1.000
_cell.length_b   1.000
_cell.length_c   1.000
_cell.angle_alpha   90.00
_cell.angle_beta   90.00
_cell.angle_gamma   90.00
#
_symmetry.space_group_name_H-M   'P 1'
#
loop_
_entity.id
_entity.type
_entity.pdbx_description
1 polymer ?
#
loop_
_entity_poly.entity_id
_entity_poly.type
_entity_poly.pdbx_seq_one_letter_code
_entity_poly.pdbx_strand_id
1 'polypeptide(L)'
;MNEKLFIENWIDKIQSSGIKQFPLHFIDKTQLDIISIPIKTLVIGQEFFGAYEIITTDGESVYQAANYDEAKFLVYSSKARNGNTYLPKDRSIIKTLVDSYNKYLDDLINQIKKDYKMNFPEGKNIHAVSNEIFQKLNLIRY
;
A
#
# COMPACT_ATOMS: atom_id res chain seq x y z
N MET A 1 3.61 29.27 2.55
CA MET A 1 3.84 27.81 2.40
C MET A 1 4.38 27.56 1.00
N ASN A 2 5.39 26.72 0.82
CA ASN A 2 5.80 26.22 -0.52
C ASN A 2 5.53 24.70 -0.60
N GLU A 3 5.59 24.11 -1.80
CA GLU A 3 5.26 22.69 -1.98
C GLU A 3 6.17 21.75 -1.17
N LYS A 4 7.47 22.06 -1.06
CA LYS A 4 8.43 21.28 -0.27
C LYS A 4 8.02 21.21 1.21
N LEU A 5 7.72 22.37 1.81
CA LEU A 5 7.30 22.46 3.21
C LEU A 5 5.93 21.80 3.42
N PHE A 6 5.04 21.89 2.43
CA PHE A 6 3.75 21.18 2.47
C PHE A 6 3.93 19.65 2.52
N ILE A 7 4.84 19.11 1.70
CA ILE A 7 5.18 17.68 1.67
C ILE A 7 5.76 17.23 3.02
N GLU A 8 6.74 17.97 3.54
CA GLU A 8 7.38 17.68 4.84
C GLU A 8 6.34 17.66 5.97
N ASN A 9 5.49 18.70 6.06
CA ASN A 9 4.43 18.77 7.07
C ASN A 9 3.44 17.60 6.99
N TRP A 10 3.09 17.14 5.78
CA TRP A 10 2.17 16.01 5.60
C TRP A 10 2.80 14.67 5.97
N ILE A 11 4.08 14.47 5.66
CA ILE A 11 4.85 13.30 6.08
C ILE A 11 4.87 13.23 7.61
N ASP A 12 5.24 14.32 8.27
CA ASP A 12 5.32 14.40 9.73
C ASP A 12 3.95 14.16 10.37
N LYS A 13 2.90 14.76 9.81
CA LYS A 13 1.51 14.58 10.28
C LYS A 13 1.06 13.11 10.20
N ILE A 14 1.34 12.44 9.08
CA ILE A 14 0.93 11.03 8.89
C ILE A 14 1.76 10.11 9.77
N GLN A 15 3.07 10.33 9.87
CA GLN A 15 3.94 9.53 10.75
C GLN A 15 3.56 9.68 12.23
N SER A 16 3.29 10.91 12.67
CA SER A 16 2.88 11.20 14.06
C SER A 16 1.52 10.61 14.41
N SER A 17 0.60 10.54 13.43
CA SER A 17 -0.73 9.92 13.62
C SER A 17 -0.71 8.39 13.57
N GLY A 18 0.38 7.79 13.07
CA GLY A 18 0.52 6.36 12.85
C GLY A 18 -0.08 5.89 11.53
N ILE A 19 0.74 5.26 10.69
CA ILE A 19 0.28 4.58 9.47
C ILE A 19 -0.32 3.24 9.84
N LYS A 20 -1.56 2.97 9.39
CA LYS A 20 -2.18 1.66 9.57
C LYS A 20 -1.38 0.61 8.79
N GLN A 21 -0.78 -0.32 9.53
CA GLN A 21 -0.07 -1.46 8.95
C GLN A 21 -1.06 -2.49 8.43
N PHE A 22 -0.98 -2.77 7.13
CA PHE A 22 -1.74 -3.85 6.50
C PHE A 22 -0.99 -5.19 6.66
N PRO A 23 -1.69 -6.31 6.93
CA PRO A 23 -3.13 -6.42 7.20
C PRO A 23 -3.48 -6.28 8.69
N LEU A 24 -2.47 -6.15 9.57
CA LEU A 24 -2.63 -6.29 11.03
C LEU A 24 -3.58 -5.28 11.71
N HIS A 25 -3.83 -4.13 11.08
CA HIS A 25 -4.84 -3.16 11.57
C HIS A 25 -6.23 -3.36 10.96
N PHE A 26 -6.42 -4.37 10.11
CA PHE A 26 -7.65 -4.63 9.36
C PHE A 26 -8.24 -6.01 9.65
N ILE A 27 -7.44 -6.93 10.20
CA ILE A 27 -7.86 -8.28 10.60
C ILE A 27 -7.04 -8.76 11.80
N ASP A 28 -7.64 -9.63 12.62
CA ASP A 28 -6.95 -10.31 13.71
C ASP A 28 -5.83 -11.22 13.18
N LYS A 29 -4.66 -11.14 13.80
CA LYS A 29 -3.48 -11.94 13.44
C LYS A 29 -3.73 -13.45 13.52
N THR A 30 -4.61 -13.91 14.41
CA THR A 30 -4.98 -15.34 14.54
C THR A 30 -5.69 -15.90 13.31
N GLN A 31 -6.25 -15.02 12.46
CA GLN A 31 -6.91 -15.38 11.20
C GLN A 31 -5.96 -15.35 10.00
N LEU A 32 -4.67 -15.06 10.24
CA LEU A 32 -3.65 -15.00 9.20
C LEU A 32 -2.71 -16.20 9.30
N ASP A 33 -2.36 -16.74 8.15
CA ASP A 33 -1.18 -17.58 7.98
C ASP A 33 0.02 -16.70 7.64
N ILE A 34 1.21 -17.11 8.08
CA ILE A 34 2.48 -16.45 7.79
C ILE A 34 3.14 -17.18 6.62
N ILE A 35 3.55 -16.41 5.61
CA ILE A 35 4.26 -16.92 4.44
C ILE A 35 5.66 -16.31 4.46
N SER A 36 6.68 -17.17 4.41
CA SER A 36 8.07 -16.73 4.29
C SER A 36 8.33 -16.18 2.89
N ILE A 37 8.94 -14.99 2.80
CA ILE A 37 9.28 -14.32 1.55
C ILE A 37 10.71 -13.77 1.60
N PRO A 38 11.33 -13.45 0.46
CA PRO A 38 12.59 -12.71 0.44
C PRO A 38 12.46 -11.35 1.16
N ILE A 39 13.56 -10.88 1.77
CA ILE A 39 13.69 -9.54 2.36
C ILE A 39 13.90 -8.51 1.23
N LYS A 40 12.99 -8.48 0.26
CA LYS A 40 13.03 -7.63 -0.94
C LYS A 40 11.64 -6.99 -1.15
N THR A 41 11.59 -5.94 -1.97
CA THR A 41 10.31 -5.37 -2.41
C THR A 41 9.61 -6.37 -3.31
N LEU A 42 8.36 -6.69 -3.00
CA LEU A 42 7.50 -7.48 -3.87
C LEU A 42 6.65 -6.57 -4.75
N VAL A 43 6.44 -7.00 -5.99
CA VAL A 43 5.57 -6.35 -6.96
C VAL A 43 4.71 -7.40 -7.66
N ILE A 44 3.58 -6.96 -8.22
CA ILE A 44 2.73 -7.80 -9.04
C ILE A 44 3.39 -7.92 -10.42
N GLY A 45 3.69 -9.15 -10.82
CA GLY A 45 4.28 -9.53 -12.10
C GLY A 45 3.20 -9.81 -13.15
N GLN A 46 3.48 -10.80 -14.00
CA GLN A 46 2.62 -11.15 -15.14
C GLN A 46 1.33 -11.86 -14.70
N GLU A 47 0.30 -11.70 -15.51
CA GLU A 47 -0.98 -12.41 -15.37
C GLU A 47 -1.01 -13.61 -16.31
N PHE A 48 -1.40 -14.76 -15.78
CA PHE A 48 -1.59 -15.99 -16.53
C PHE A 48 -2.86 -16.68 -16.05
N PHE A 49 -3.86 -16.77 -16.94
CA PHE A 49 -5.13 -17.44 -16.68
C PHE A 49 -5.88 -16.92 -15.44
N GLY A 50 -5.87 -15.61 -15.22
CA GLY A 50 -6.50 -14.93 -14.08
C GLY A 50 -5.68 -14.96 -12.79
N ALA A 51 -4.61 -15.75 -12.74
CA ALA A 51 -3.66 -15.77 -11.63
C ALA A 51 -2.52 -14.78 -11.91
N TYR A 52 -1.96 -14.21 -10.84
CA TYR A 52 -0.93 -13.18 -10.93
C TYR A 52 0.33 -13.64 -10.22
N GLU A 53 1.46 -13.46 -10.88
CA GLU A 53 2.75 -13.70 -10.27
C GLU A 53 3.08 -12.59 -9.27
N ILE A 54 3.66 -12.94 -8.13
CA ILE A 54 4.34 -12.02 -7.22
C ILE A 54 5.83 -12.24 -7.37
N ILE A 55 6.51 -11.18 -7.78
CA ILE A 55 7.95 -11.19 -8.03
C ILE A 55 8.66 -10.20 -7.12
N THR A 56 9.96 -10.40 -6.95
CA THR A 56 10.84 -9.37 -6.41
C THR A 56 11.16 -8.33 -7.49
N THR A 57 11.70 -7.17 -7.09
CA THR A 57 12.11 -6.12 -8.06
C THR A 57 13.24 -6.52 -9.00
N ASP A 58 13.98 -7.60 -8.70
CA ASP A 58 14.98 -8.21 -9.58
C ASP A 58 14.43 -9.36 -10.44
N GLY A 59 13.12 -9.61 -10.39
CA GLY A 59 12.42 -10.53 -11.28
C GLY A 59 12.33 -11.98 -10.79
N GLU A 60 12.70 -12.27 -9.53
CA GLU A 60 12.57 -13.62 -8.96
C GLU A 60 11.11 -13.88 -8.58
N SER A 61 10.57 -15.02 -9.02
CA SER A 61 9.23 -15.48 -8.65
C SER A 61 9.16 -15.89 -7.18
N VAL A 62 8.15 -15.38 -6.47
CA VAL A 62 7.96 -15.62 -5.02
C VAL A 62 6.68 -16.38 -4.73
N TYR A 63 5.58 -16.04 -5.41
CA TYR A 63 4.27 -16.63 -5.16
C TYR A 63 3.34 -16.46 -6.37
N GLN A 64 2.39 -17.38 -6.56
CA GLN A 64 1.33 -17.28 -7.57
C GLN A 64 -0.02 -16.99 -6.89
N ALA A 65 -0.50 -15.77 -6.98
CA ALA A 65 -1.79 -15.35 -6.45
C ALA A 65 -2.94 -15.79 -7.35
N ALA A 66 -4.03 -16.29 -6.78
CA ALA A 66 -5.15 -16.83 -7.56
C ALA A 66 -5.94 -15.75 -8.33
N ASN A 67 -5.84 -14.49 -7.91
CA ASN A 67 -6.47 -13.34 -8.53
C ASN A 67 -5.77 -12.03 -8.15
N TYR A 68 -6.22 -10.93 -8.72
CA TYR A 68 -5.60 -9.62 -8.52
C TYR A 68 -5.74 -9.08 -7.09
N ASP A 69 -6.85 -9.36 -6.41
CA ASP A 69 -7.05 -8.93 -5.02
C ASP A 69 -6.09 -9.66 -4.08
N GLU A 70 -5.88 -10.96 -4.27
CA GLU A 70 -4.85 -11.73 -3.54
C GLU A 70 -3.45 -11.19 -3.82
N ALA A 71 -3.16 -10.83 -5.07
CA ALA A 71 -1.88 -10.24 -5.43
C ALA A 71 -1.63 -8.90 -4.70
N LYS A 72 -2.64 -8.01 -4.69
CA LYS A 72 -2.58 -6.75 -3.92
C LYS A 72 -2.39 -7.02 -2.43
N PHE A 73 -3.12 -7.99 -1.88
CA PHE A 73 -3.00 -8.36 -0.47
C PHE A 73 -1.55 -8.68 -0.11
N LEU A 74 -0.90 -9.56 -0.88
CA LEU A 74 0.47 -10.00 -0.64
C LEU A 74 1.48 -8.86 -0.74
N VAL A 75 1.36 -8.00 -1.74
CA VAL A 75 2.24 -6.84 -1.87
C VAL A 75 2.04 -5.87 -0.71
N TYR A 76 0.79 -5.53 -0.36
CA TYR A 76 0.50 -4.63 0.76
C TYR A 76 0.99 -5.18 2.11
N SER A 77 0.84 -6.48 2.33
CA SER A 77 1.24 -7.15 3.58
C SER A 77 2.76 -7.33 3.69
N SER A 78 3.48 -7.38 2.58
CA SER A 78 4.95 -7.47 2.53
C SER A 78 5.69 -6.13 2.73
N LYS A 79 4.96 -5.02 2.91
CA LYS A 79 5.54 -3.66 2.98
C LYS A 79 6.69 -3.52 3.99
N ALA A 80 6.60 -4.24 5.12
CA ALA A 80 7.62 -4.19 6.18
C ALA A 80 8.95 -4.85 5.79
N ARG A 81 8.99 -5.66 4.72
CA ARG A 81 10.18 -6.36 4.20
C ARG A 81 10.95 -7.10 5.30
N ASN A 82 10.25 -7.75 6.22
CA ASN A 82 10.84 -8.45 7.36
C ASN A 82 10.97 -9.96 7.12
N GLY A 83 10.98 -10.39 5.86
CA GLY A 83 11.04 -11.80 5.45
C GLY A 83 9.72 -12.55 5.59
N ASN A 84 8.64 -11.88 6.01
CA ASN A 84 7.33 -12.48 6.16
C ASN A 84 6.27 -11.63 5.46
N THR A 85 5.30 -12.33 4.88
CA THR A 85 4.02 -11.76 4.48
C THR A 85 2.89 -12.56 5.12
N TYR A 86 1.67 -12.11 4.93
CA TYR A 86 0.50 -12.73 5.52
C TYR A 86 -0.49 -13.13 4.45
N LEU A 87 -1.35 -14.09 4.78
CA LEU A 87 -2.52 -14.38 3.97
C LEU A 87 -3.66 -14.86 4.86
N PRO A 88 -4.92 -14.40 4.67
CA PRO A 88 -6.01 -14.81 5.53
C PRO A 88 -6.37 -16.28 5.30
N LYS A 89 -6.64 -17.01 6.39
CA LYS A 89 -7.05 -18.42 6.33
C LYS A 89 -8.30 -18.62 5.48
N ASP A 90 -9.25 -17.70 5.60
CA ASP A 90 -10.40 -17.58 4.70
C ASP A 90 -10.04 -16.67 3.52
N ARG A 91 -9.94 -17.22 2.31
CA ARG A 91 -9.60 -16.44 1.12
C ARG A 91 -10.75 -15.52 0.66
N SER A 92 -11.99 -15.77 1.08
CA SER A 92 -13.16 -15.00 0.64
C SER A 92 -13.16 -13.55 1.14
N ILE A 93 -12.48 -13.27 2.26
CA ILE A 93 -12.40 -11.93 2.86
C ILE A 93 -11.29 -11.04 2.26
N ILE A 94 -10.40 -11.60 1.43
CA ILE A 94 -9.26 -10.87 0.84
C ILE A 94 -9.74 -9.59 0.15
N LYS A 95 -10.77 -9.70 -0.68
CA LYS A 95 -11.33 -8.57 -1.41
C LYS A 95 -11.77 -7.45 -0.46
N THR A 96 -12.52 -7.78 0.58
CA THR A 96 -13.01 -6.81 1.57
C THR A 96 -11.87 -6.12 2.31
N LEU A 97 -10.80 -6.86 2.66
CA LEU A 97 -9.63 -6.30 3.34
C LEU A 97 -8.84 -5.35 2.43
N VAL A 98 -8.63 -5.77 1.17
CA VAL A 98 -7.97 -4.93 0.15
C VAL A 98 -8.78 -3.67 -0.11
N ASP A 99 -10.10 -3.78 -0.27
CA ASP A 99 -11.00 -2.63 -0.46
C ASP A 99 -10.96 -1.68 0.74
N SER A 100 -10.91 -2.21 1.97
CA SER A 100 -10.80 -1.42 3.20
C SER A 100 -9.48 -0.65 3.29
N TYR A 101 -8.37 -1.28 2.88
CA TYR A 101 -7.06 -0.62 2.86
C TYR A 101 -6.97 0.40 1.73
N ASN A 102 -7.49 0.08 0.54
CA ASN A 102 -7.58 1.00 -0.58
C ASN A 102 -8.37 2.26 -0.20
N LYS A 103 -9.52 2.09 0.48
CA LYS A 103 -10.31 3.21 1.00
C LYS A 103 -9.51 4.08 1.97
N TYR A 104 -8.75 3.47 2.89
CA TYR A 104 -7.87 4.21 3.79
C TYR A 104 -6.84 5.06 3.03
N LEU A 105 -6.20 4.50 2.00
CA LEU A 105 -5.26 5.22 1.15
C LEU A 105 -5.94 6.35 0.37
N ASP A 106 -7.13 6.09 -0.18
CA ASP A 106 -7.91 7.08 -0.92
C ASP A 106 -8.34 8.25 -0.02
N ASP A 107 -8.72 7.96 1.23
CA ASP A 107 -9.04 8.98 2.23
C ASP A 107 -7.83 9.86 2.56
N LEU A 108 -6.62 9.28 2.68
CA LEU A 108 -5.38 10.06 2.84
C LEU A 108 -5.12 10.96 1.65
N ILE A 109 -5.21 10.42 0.42
CA ILE A 109 -5.04 11.18 -0.82
C ILE A 109 -6.05 12.34 -0.89
N ASN A 110 -7.30 12.08 -0.53
CA ASN A 110 -8.36 13.09 -0.55
C ASN A 110 -8.11 14.22 0.46
N GLN A 111 -7.62 13.89 1.66
CA GLN A 111 -7.24 14.90 2.64
C GLN A 111 -6.05 15.74 2.17
N ILE A 112 -5.00 15.11 1.61
CA ILE A 112 -3.86 15.81 1.01
C ILE A 112 -4.35 16.76 -0.09
N LYS A 113 -5.20 16.28 -1.00
CA LYS A 113 -5.80 17.08 -2.09
C LYS A 113 -6.59 18.27 -1.57
N LYS A 114 -7.40 18.07 -0.53
CA LYS A 114 -8.20 19.14 0.08
C LYS A 114 -7.29 20.22 0.67
N ASP A 115 -6.32 19.84 1.50
CA ASP A 115 -5.41 20.78 2.14
C ASP A 115 -4.52 21.47 1.11
N TYR A 116 -4.09 20.78 0.06
CA TYR A 116 -3.30 21.37 -1.02
C TYR A 116 -4.06 22.47 -1.75
N LYS A 117 -5.33 22.23 -2.14
CA LYS A 117 -6.15 23.25 -2.83
C LYS A 117 -6.38 24.50 -1.97
N MET A 118 -6.40 24.35 -0.64
CA MET A 118 -6.52 25.48 0.28
C MET A 118 -5.23 26.29 0.37
N ASN A 119 -4.06 25.65 0.27
CA ASN A 119 -2.75 26.30 0.35
C ASN A 119 -2.25 26.81 -1.01
N PHE A 120 -2.70 26.20 -2.11
CA PHE A 120 -2.28 26.48 -3.48
C PHE A 120 -3.50 26.49 -4.43
N PRO A 121 -4.36 27.53 -4.42
CA PRO A 121 -5.57 27.58 -5.23
C PRO A 121 -5.32 27.43 -6.75
N GLU A 122 -4.20 27.96 -7.24
CA GLU A 122 -3.76 27.90 -8.65
C GLU A 122 -2.81 26.71 -8.92
N GLY A 123 -2.53 25.88 -7.91
CA GLY A 123 -1.53 24.81 -7.98
C GLY A 123 -1.98 23.63 -8.85
N LYS A 124 -1.19 23.28 -9.88
CA LYS A 124 -1.48 22.17 -10.80
C LYS A 124 -0.78 20.86 -10.44
N ASN A 125 0.15 20.87 -9.48
CA ASN A 125 1.07 19.77 -9.19
C ASN A 125 0.55 18.75 -8.16
N ILE A 126 -0.74 18.76 -7.81
CA ILE A 126 -1.29 17.93 -6.73
C ILE A 126 -0.98 16.42 -6.89
N HIS A 127 -0.99 15.92 -8.13
CA HIS A 127 -0.67 14.51 -8.38
C HIS A 127 0.79 14.19 -8.05
N ALA A 128 1.73 15.04 -8.43
CA ALA A 128 3.14 14.88 -8.11
C ALA A 128 3.39 14.96 -6.58
N VAL A 129 2.78 15.96 -5.93
CA VAL A 129 2.89 16.17 -4.48
C VAL A 129 2.33 14.98 -3.69
N SER A 130 1.15 14.49 -4.04
CA SER A 130 0.55 13.33 -3.38
C SER A 130 1.39 12.06 -3.57
N ASN A 131 1.94 11.87 -4.77
CA ASN A 131 2.80 10.72 -5.07
C ASN A 131 4.12 10.80 -4.30
N GLU A 132 4.75 11.97 -4.20
CA GLU A 132 6.00 12.14 -3.45
C GLU A 132 5.79 11.84 -1.96
N ILE A 133 4.69 12.32 -1.36
CA ILE A 133 4.33 11.99 0.02
C ILE A 133 4.19 10.48 0.19
N PHE A 134 3.44 9.80 -0.69
CA PHE A 134 3.24 8.36 -0.60
C PHE A 134 4.55 7.57 -0.76
N GLN A 135 5.40 7.94 -1.72
CA GLN A 135 6.70 7.32 -1.92
C GLN A 135 7.60 7.46 -0.69
N LYS A 136 7.68 8.65 -0.09
CA LYS A 136 8.46 8.89 1.14
C LYS A 136 7.93 8.12 2.34
N LEU A 137 6.63 7.80 2.36
CA LEU A 137 5.99 6.95 3.37
C LEU A 137 5.99 5.45 3.01
N ASN A 138 6.60 5.08 1.89
CA ASN A 138 6.59 3.71 1.33
C ASN A 138 5.14 3.17 1.18
N LEU A 139 4.21 4.03 0.78
CA LEU A 139 2.82 3.69 0.49
C LEU A 139 2.64 3.55 -1.03
N ILE A 140 1.91 2.53 -1.45
CA ILE A 140 1.59 2.25 -2.84
C ILE A 140 0.08 2.08 -2.92
N ARG A 141 -0.54 2.65 -3.94
CA ARG A 141 -1.95 2.49 -4.26
C ARG A 141 -2.06 1.90 -5.68
N TYR A 142 -2.50 0.65 -5.78
CA TYR A 142 -2.73 -0.08 -7.04
C TYR A 142 -4.14 0.10 -7.59
#